data_AF-A0A0B8QDQ7-F1
#
_entry.id   AF-A0A0B8QDQ7-F1
#
_cell.length_a   1.000
_cell.length_b   1.000
_cell.length_c   1.000
_cell.angle_alpha   90.00
_cell.angle_beta   90.00
_cell.angle_gamma   90.00
#
_symmetry.space_group_name_H-M   'P 1'
#
loop_
_entity.id
_entity.type
_entity.pdbx_description
1 polymer ?
#
loop_
_entity_poly.entity_id
_entity_poly.type
_entity_poly.pdbx_seq_one_letter_code
_entity_poly.pdbx_strand_id
1 'polypeptide(L)' 'MAGHMGAERVTTQNLEIVRVDAERNLLLIKGAVPGSIGGNVIVKPAVKA' A
#
# COMPACT_ATOMS: atom_id res chain seq x y z
N MET A 1 0.49 -15.93 -25.87
CA MET A 1 0.55 -14.61 -26.53
C MET A 1 1.18 -13.63 -25.56
N ALA A 2 2.00 -12.69 -26.05
CA ALA A 2 2.51 -11.61 -25.22
C ALA A 2 1.41 -10.55 -25.00
N GLY A 3 1.34 -9.98 -23.81
CA GLY A 3 0.37 -8.94 -23.42
C GLY A 3 0.98 -7.96 -22.44
N HIS A 4 0.28 -6.85 -22.17
CA HIS A 4 0.72 -5.84 -21.21
C HIS A 4 0.60 -6.37 -19.77
N MET A 5 1.63 -6.18 -18.96
CA MET A 5 1.68 -6.62 -17.56
C MET A 5 1.83 -5.40 -16.63
N GLY A 6 1.02 -5.33 -15.59
CA GLY A 6 1.01 -4.22 -14.63
C GLY A 6 0.13 -3.05 -15.07
N ALA A 7 0.38 -1.87 -14.48
CA ALA A 7 -0.49 -0.68 -14.56
C ALA A 7 -1.96 -0.94 -14.20
N GLU A 8 -2.19 -1.90 -13.32
CA GLU A 8 -3.51 -2.29 -12.83
C GLU A 8 -3.66 -2.01 -11.34
N ARG A 9 -4.90 -1.96 -10.86
CA ARG A 9 -5.19 -1.70 -9.45
C ARG A 9 -4.99 -2.98 -8.64
N VAL A 10 -3.89 -3.02 -7.88
CA VAL A 10 -3.57 -4.13 -6.96
C VAL A 10 -3.75 -3.69 -5.50
N THR A 11 -4.10 -4.60 -4.59
CA THR A 11 -4.20 -4.34 -3.16
C THR A 11 -3.48 -5.42 -2.36
N THR A 12 -2.43 -5.04 -1.65
CA THR A 12 -1.79 -5.92 -0.66
C THR A 12 -2.60 -5.89 0.63
N GLN A 13 -3.01 -7.05 1.13
CA GLN A 13 -3.82 -7.18 2.34
C GLN A 13 -2.94 -7.50 3.56
N ASN A 14 -3.48 -7.27 4.76
CA ASN A 14 -2.87 -7.66 6.04
C ASN A 14 -1.46 -7.12 6.28
N LEU A 15 -1.20 -5.89 5.85
CA LEU A 15 0.04 -5.20 6.16
C LEU A 15 0.00 -4.65 7.59
N GLU A 16 1.11 -4.81 8.31
CA GLU A 16 1.25 -4.36 9.70
C GLU A 16 1.60 -2.86 9.75
N ILE A 17 0.86 -2.08 10.54
CA ILE A 17 1.18 -0.67 10.80
C ILE A 17 2.24 -0.62 11.90
N VAL A 18 3.45 -0.20 11.55
CA VAL A 18 4.59 -0.13 12.49
C VAL A 18 4.48 1.13 13.36
N ARG A 19 4.09 2.25 12.76
CA ARG A 19 3.98 3.53 13.47
C ARG A 19 3.05 4.49 12.74
N VAL A 20 2.30 5.26 13.51
CA VAL A 20 1.52 6.40 13.04
C VAL A 20 2.16 7.64 13.64
N ASP A 21 2.60 8.58 12.80
CA ASP A 21 3.16 9.87 13.21
C ASP A 21 2.22 10.97 12.70
N ALA A 22 1.33 11.43 13.57
CA ALA A 22 0.35 12.45 13.24
C ALA A 22 0.97 13.85 13.10
N GLU A 23 2.12 14.10 13.75
CA GLU A 23 2.80 15.40 13.67
C GLU A 23 3.38 15.62 12.27
N ARG A 24 3.91 14.55 11.67
CA ARG A 24 4.50 14.58 10.32
C ARG A 24 3.54 14.11 9.22
N ASN A 25 2.32 13.71 9.59
CA ASN A 25 1.35 13.07 8.70
C ASN A 25 1.91 11.82 7.99
N LEU A 26 2.68 11.00 8.72
CA LEU A 26 3.32 9.79 8.20
C LEU A 26 2.66 8.53 8.74
N LEU A 27 2.51 7.55 7.85
CA LEU A 27 2.07 6.19 8.18
C LEU A 27 3.16 5.20 7.74
N LEU A 28 3.78 4.52 8.71
CA LEU A 28 4.81 3.54 8.48
C LEU A 28 4.19 2.14 8.44
N ILE A 29 4.32 1.47 7.30
CA ILE A 29 3.76 0.15 7.04
C ILE A 29 4.90 -0.84 6.83
N LYS A 30 4.81 -2.02 7.44
CA LYS A 30 5.77 -3.11 7.24
C LYS A 30 5.44 -3.86 5.96
N GLY A 31 6.37 -3.85 5.02
CA GLY A 31 6.25 -4.55 3.74
C GLY A 31 6.11 -3.59 2.56
N ALA A 32 5.77 -4.15 1.39
CA ALA A 32 5.69 -3.40 0.14
C ALA A 32 4.26 -2.97 -0.19
N VAL A 33 4.09 -1.70 -0.53
CA VAL A 33 2.85 -1.14 -1.08
C VAL A 33 2.96 -1.15 -2.61
N PRO A 34 1.90 -1.54 -3.35
CA PRO A 34 1.94 -1.54 -4.82
C PRO A 34 2.10 -0.13 -5.39
N GLY A 35 2.86 -0.03 -6.48
CA GLY A 35 3.11 1.22 -7.20
C GLY A 35 4.54 1.74 -7.03
N SER A 36 4.84 2.84 -7.73
CA SER A 36 6.12 3.52 -7.63
C SER A 36 6.12 4.57 -6.51
N ILE A 37 7.31 5.01 -6.11
CA ILE A 37 7.50 6.12 -5.16
C ILE A 37 6.76 7.37 -5.69
N GLY A 38 6.03 8.06 -4.80
CA GLY A 38 5.24 9.24 -5.15
C GLY A 38 3.88 8.94 -5.79
N GLY A 39 3.54 7.67 -6.01
CA GLY A 39 2.21 7.27 -6.47
C GLY A 39 1.15 7.42 -5.38
N ASN A 40 -0.10 7.67 -5.80
CA ASN A 40 -1.23 7.72 -4.89
C ASN A 40 -1.67 6.30 -4.50
N VAL A 41 -1.91 6.11 -3.21
CA VAL A 41 -2.39 4.84 -2.65
C VAL A 41 -3.59 5.09 -1.75
N ILE A 42 -4.48 4.09 -1.65
CA ILE A 42 -5.65 4.15 -0.78
C ILE A 42 -5.43 3.18 0.38
N VAL A 43 -5.34 3.71 1.60
CA VAL A 43 -5.23 2.91 2.82
C VAL A 43 -6.62 2.69 3.41
N LYS A 44 -6.94 1.44 3.74
CA LYS A 44 -8.20 1.05 4.39
C LYS A 44 -7.91 0.09 5.55
N PRO A 45 -8.78 0.03 6.58
CA PRO A 45 -8.73 -1.03 7.58
C PRO A 45 -8.74 -2.41 6.93
N ALA A 46 -7.93 -3.33 7.44
CA ALA A 46 -7.87 -4.69 6.93
C ALA A 46 -9.21 -5.41 7.13
N VAL A 47 -9.70 -6.06 6.08
CA VAL A 47 -10.96 -6.82 6.13
C VAL A 47 -10.75 -8.19 6.78
N LYS A 48 -9.52 -8.70 6.77
CA LYS A 48 -9.13 -9.98 7.34
C LYS A 48 -8.20 -9.73 8.53
N ALA A 49 -8.28 -10.60 9.53
CA ALA A 49 -7.35 -10.64 10.64
C ALA A 49 -6.00 -11.21 10.21
#